data_AF-A0A963MPY7-F1
#
_entry.id   AF-A0A963MPY7-F1
#
_cell.length_a   1.000
_cell.length_b   1.000
_cell.length_c   1.000
_cell.angle_alpha   90.00
_cell.angle_beta   90.00
_cell.angle_gamma   90.00
#
_symmetry.space_group_name_H-M   'P 1'
#
loop_
_entity.id
_entity.type
_entity.pdbx_description
1 polymer ?
#
loop_
_entity_poly.entity_id
_entity_poly.type
_entity_poly.pdbx_seq_one_letter_code
_entity_poly.pdbx_strand_id
1 'polypeptide(L)'
;MSKKLPALLAILLFVASQAHAQTVRDYISIVGSSTVYPFATVVAETFGKTTQFKTPKIESTGSGGGFKLFCDGIGVKYPDITDSSRAIKQSEINMCRKNGVDDIIEIK
;
A
#
# COMPACT_ATOMS: atom_id res chain seq x y z
N MET A 1 -27.92 -28.28 -35.59
CA MET A 1 -27.85 -27.45 -34.37
C MET A 1 -26.57 -27.80 -33.59
N SER A 2 -25.39 -27.55 -34.18
CA SER A 2 -24.16 -28.22 -33.69
C SER A 2 -22.88 -27.37 -33.73
N LYS A 3 -22.90 -26.20 -34.40
CA LYS A 3 -21.71 -25.32 -34.52
C LYS A 3 -21.61 -24.26 -33.41
N LYS A 4 -22.67 -24.05 -32.62
CA LYS A 4 -22.68 -23.08 -31.50
C LYS A 4 -22.11 -23.64 -30.19
N LEU A 5 -22.07 -24.97 -30.05
CA LEU A 5 -21.56 -25.66 -28.86
C LEU A 5 -20.04 -25.54 -28.67
N PRO A 6 -19.17 -25.69 -29.70
CA PRO A 6 -17.73 -25.51 -29.52
C PRO A 6 -17.33 -24.05 -29.28
N ALA A 7 -18.06 -23.09 -29.86
CA ALA A 7 -17.81 -21.66 -29.65
C ALA A 7 -18.13 -21.21 -28.21
N LEU A 8 -19.20 -21.74 -27.62
CA LEU A 8 -19.58 -21.45 -26.23
C LEU A 8 -18.55 -22.00 -25.23
N LEU A 9 -18.00 -23.18 -25.51
CA LEU A 9 -16.99 -23.84 -24.67
C LEU A 9 -15.64 -23.08 -24.70
N ALA A 10 -15.25 -22.55 -25.86
CA ALA A 10 -14.04 -21.75 -26.02
C ALA A 10 -14.13 -20.39 -25.27
N ILE A 11 -15.32 -19.78 -25.24
CA ILE A 11 -15.56 -18.54 -24.49
C ILE A 11 -15.49 -18.81 -22.97
N LEU A 12 -16.06 -19.92 -22.49
CA LEU A 12 -15.99 -20.32 -21.08
C LEU A 12 -14.55 -20.57 -20.59
N LEU A 13 -13.71 -21.18 -21.44
CA LEU A 13 -12.30 -21.42 -21.12
C LEU A 13 -11.45 -20.13 -21.08
N PHE A 14 -11.80 -19.12 -21.88
CA PHE A 14 -11.09 -17.84 -21.91
C PHE A 14 -11.43 -16.92 -20.72
N VAL A 15 -12.61 -17.07 -20.12
CA VAL A 15 -13.01 -16.31 -18.92
C VAL A 15 -12.37 -16.88 -17.65
N ALA A 16 -12.12 -18.20 -17.60
CA ALA A 16 -11.51 -18.86 -16.44
C ALA A 16 -10.01 -18.54 -16.24
N SER A 17 -9.30 -18.07 -17.28
CA SER A 17 -7.87 -17.75 -17.21
C SER A 17 -7.56 -16.32 -16.73
N GLN A 18 -8.58 -15.50 -16.47
CA GLN A 18 -8.41 -14.10 -16.05
C GLN A 18 -8.40 -13.90 -14.52
N ALA A 19 -8.38 -14.99 -13.72
CA ALA A 19 -8.17 -14.90 -12.28
C ALA A 19 -6.71 -14.57 -11.95
N HIS A 20 -6.28 -13.33 -12.24
CA HIS A 20 -5.08 -12.77 -11.66
C HIS A 20 -5.34 -12.64 -10.15
N ALA A 21 -4.83 -13.61 -9.38
CA ALA A 21 -4.73 -13.47 -7.95
C ALA A 21 -3.96 -12.17 -7.67
N GLN A 22 -4.66 -11.15 -7.20
CA GLN A 22 -4.01 -9.97 -6.61
C GLN A 22 -3.13 -10.50 -5.49
N THR A 23 -1.82 -10.40 -5.64
CA THR A 23 -0.88 -10.72 -4.58
C THR A 23 -1.13 -9.76 -3.43
N VAL A 24 -1.95 -10.20 -2.47
CA VAL A 24 -2.20 -9.46 -1.23
C VAL A 24 -0.89 -9.41 -0.48
N ARG A 25 -0.37 -8.19 -0.33
CA ARG A 25 0.77 -7.93 0.54
C ARG A 25 0.34 -8.22 1.97
N ASP A 26 1.05 -9.10 2.66
CA ASP A 26 0.67 -9.62 3.98
C ASP A 26 1.51 -9.03 5.14
N TYR A 27 2.03 -7.83 4.94
CA TYR A 27 2.75 -7.04 5.93
C TYR A 27 2.28 -5.58 5.87
N ILE A 28 2.73 -4.72 6.78
CA ILE A 28 2.51 -3.27 6.73
C ILE A 28 3.72 -2.59 6.05
N SER A 29 3.50 -1.68 5.12
CA SER A 29 4.53 -0.94 4.39
C SER A 29 4.53 0.50 4.85
N ILE A 30 5.70 0.95 5.27
CA ILE A 30 5.90 2.27 5.86
C ILE A 30 7.01 2.96 5.08
N VAL A 31 6.78 4.23 4.76
CA VAL A 31 7.80 5.13 4.17
C VAL A 31 7.93 6.36 5.06
N GLY A 32 8.95 7.19 4.84
CA GLY A 32 8.99 8.50 5.48
C GLY A 32 10.37 9.01 5.90
N SER A 33 10.39 9.78 6.98
CA SER A 33 11.51 10.57 7.46
C SER A 33 12.73 9.74 7.83
N SER A 34 13.88 10.10 7.26
CA SER A 34 15.18 9.50 7.63
C SER A 34 15.56 9.73 9.09
N THR A 35 15.00 10.75 9.73
CA THR A 35 15.24 11.03 11.16
C THR A 35 14.38 10.18 12.09
N VAL A 36 13.22 9.70 11.63
CA VAL A 36 12.31 8.83 12.38
C VAL A 36 12.60 7.35 12.10
N TYR A 37 13.15 7.05 10.91
CA TYR A 37 13.52 5.71 10.45
C TYR A 37 14.16 4.79 11.50
N PRO A 38 15.22 5.17 12.24
CA PRO A 38 15.84 4.27 13.21
C PRO A 38 14.89 3.91 14.37
N PHE A 39 14.03 4.84 14.80
CA PHE A 39 13.03 4.59 15.84
C PHE A 39 11.90 3.70 15.33
N ALA A 40 11.36 4.02 14.14
CA ALA A 40 10.32 3.21 13.50
C ALA A 40 10.79 1.77 13.28
N THR A 41 12.06 1.57 12.90
CA THR A 41 12.64 0.24 12.69
C THR A 41 12.60 -0.60 13.96
N VAL A 42 13.01 -0.03 15.09
CA VAL A 42 12.97 -0.73 16.39
C VAL A 42 11.53 -1.09 16.78
N VAL A 43 10.57 -0.18 16.54
CA VAL A 43 9.15 -0.45 16.80
C VAL A 43 8.62 -1.59 15.94
N ALA A 44 8.89 -1.58 14.63
CA ALA A 44 8.45 -2.63 13.71
C ALA A 44 9.06 -3.99 14.05
N GLU A 45 10.37 -4.03 14.34
CA GLU A 45 11.02 -5.26 14.78
C GLU A 45 10.42 -5.80 16.07
N THR A 46 10.19 -4.92 17.06
CA THR A 46 9.59 -5.30 18.33
C THR A 46 8.19 -5.85 18.09
N PHE A 47 7.37 -5.18 17.29
CA PHE A 47 6.02 -5.62 16.92
C PHE A 47 6.03 -7.01 16.25
N GLY A 48 6.94 -7.25 15.31
CA GLY A 48 7.07 -8.56 14.66
C GLY A 48 7.59 -9.66 15.59
N LYS A 49 8.36 -9.32 16.63
CA LYS A 49 8.86 -10.26 17.64
C LYS A 49 7.85 -10.58 18.73
N THR A 50 6.94 -9.65 19.06
CA THR A 50 6.02 -9.77 20.20
C THR A 50 4.58 -10.11 19.80
N THR A 51 4.26 -10.06 18.51
CA THR A 51 2.91 -10.35 18.00
C THR A 51 2.91 -11.51 17.01
N GLN A 52 1.72 -11.97 16.62
CA GLN A 52 1.54 -12.98 15.57
C GLN A 52 1.61 -12.39 14.15
N PHE A 53 1.74 -11.07 14.01
CA PHE A 53 1.73 -10.38 12.73
C PHE A 53 3.14 -10.28 12.15
N LYS A 54 3.24 -10.21 10.81
CA LYS A 54 4.53 -10.01 10.15
C LYS A 54 5.14 -8.65 10.51
N THR A 55 6.46 -8.64 10.65
CA THR A 55 7.25 -7.42 10.82
C THR A 55 6.94 -6.42 9.68
N PRO A 56 6.51 -5.20 10.00
CA PRO A 56 6.36 -4.13 9.01
C PRO A 56 7.66 -3.88 8.26
N LYS A 57 7.57 -3.57 6.96
CA LYS A 57 8.71 -3.10 6.16
C LYS A 57 8.73 -1.58 6.15
N ILE A 58 9.87 -1.00 6.50
CA ILE A 58 10.05 0.44 6.57
C ILE A 58 11.15 0.85 5.58
N GLU A 59 10.92 1.91 4.83
CA GLU A 59 11.88 2.50 3.90
C GLU A 59 12.10 3.98 4.21
N SER A 60 13.38 4.39 4.27
CA SER A 60 13.76 5.79 4.48
C SER A 60 13.71 6.57 3.16
N THR A 61 12.77 7.51 3.05
CA THR A 61 12.50 8.28 1.82
C THR A 61 12.52 9.80 2.03
N GLY A 62 12.72 10.25 3.27
CA GLY A 62 12.48 11.61 3.73
C GLY A 62 10.98 11.93 3.82
N SER A 63 10.59 12.89 4.69
CA SER A 63 9.18 13.21 4.94
C SER A 63 8.41 13.57 3.66
N GLY A 64 8.96 14.45 2.82
CA GLY A 64 8.30 14.86 1.57
C GLY A 64 8.23 13.73 0.54
N GLY A 65 9.26 12.89 0.46
CA GLY A 65 9.25 11.69 -0.39
C GLY A 65 8.24 10.67 0.08
N GLY A 66 8.13 10.46 1.39
CA GLY A 66 7.17 9.57 2.03
C GLY A 66 5.74 9.99 1.73
N PHE A 67 5.40 11.27 1.94
CA PHE A 67 4.08 11.80 1.57
C PHE A 67 3.79 11.62 0.08
N LYS A 68 4.77 11.83 -0.81
CA LYS A 68 4.57 11.63 -2.25
C LYS A 68 4.23 10.19 -2.58
N LEU A 69 4.93 9.22 -1.99
CA LEU A 69 4.68 7.79 -2.22
C LEU A 69 3.35 7.33 -1.61
N PHE A 70 3.06 7.75 -0.37
CA PHE A 70 1.81 7.45 0.34
C PHE A 70 0.59 8.04 -0.37
N CYS A 71 0.66 9.30 -0.81
CA CYS A 71 -0.43 9.95 -1.53
C CYS A 71 -0.55 9.51 -2.99
N ASP A 72 0.26 8.59 -3.51
CA ASP A 72 0.23 8.22 -4.94
C ASP A 72 -0.98 7.30 -5.29
N GLY A 73 -1.69 6.79 -4.28
CA GLY A 73 -2.97 6.12 -4.43
C GLY A 73 -3.29 5.11 -3.31
N ILE A 74 -4.31 4.28 -3.53
CA ILE A 74 -4.76 3.24 -2.60
C ILE A 74 -4.53 1.85 -3.22
N GLY A 75 -4.13 0.88 -2.40
CA GLY A 75 -3.99 -0.53 -2.78
C GLY A 75 -2.62 -1.10 -2.42
N VAL A 76 -2.43 -2.40 -2.67
CA VAL A 76 -1.27 -3.18 -2.22
C VAL A 76 0.10 -2.66 -2.68
N LYS A 77 0.13 -1.83 -3.73
CA LYS A 77 1.33 -1.25 -4.33
C LYS A 77 1.77 0.07 -3.68
N TYR A 78 0.92 0.70 -2.86
CA TYR A 78 1.22 1.95 -2.17
C TYR A 78 1.50 1.71 -0.68
N PRO A 79 2.29 2.57 -0.02
CA PRO A 79 2.54 2.48 1.42
C PRO A 79 1.26 2.65 2.24
N ASP A 80 1.16 1.96 3.37
CA ASP A 80 0.01 2.10 4.28
C ASP A 80 0.19 3.26 5.26
N ILE A 81 1.44 3.59 5.58
CA ILE A 81 1.81 4.61 6.57
C ILE A 81 2.95 5.45 6.01
N THR A 82 2.88 6.77 6.21
CA THR A 82 4.04 7.64 6.10
C THR A 82 4.37 8.22 7.46
N ASP A 83 5.55 7.91 7.98
CA ASP A 83 6.08 8.62 9.14
C ASP A 83 6.65 9.98 8.71
N SER A 84 6.77 10.90 9.65
CA SER A 84 7.23 12.24 9.35
C SER A 84 7.83 12.92 10.57
N SER A 85 8.90 13.67 10.35
CA SER A 85 9.51 14.53 11.38
C SER A 85 8.84 15.90 11.52
N ARG A 86 7.68 16.09 10.88
CA ARG A 86 6.88 17.32 10.94
C ARG A 86 5.41 17.03 10.65
N ALA A 87 4.54 17.97 10.98
CA ALA A 87 3.14 17.93 10.59
C ALA A 87 2.95 17.88 9.06
N ILE A 88 1.88 17.23 8.62
CA ILE A 88 1.47 17.20 7.21
C ILE A 88 1.11 18.62 6.70
N LYS A 89 1.47 18.94 5.45
CA LYS A 89 1.13 20.23 4.84
C LYS A 89 -0.20 20.15 4.11
N GLN A 90 -0.90 21.29 4.00
CA GLN A 90 -2.13 21.37 3.21
C GLN A 90 -1.93 20.94 1.75
N SER A 91 -0.78 21.25 1.16
CA SER A 91 -0.43 20.82 -0.20
C SER A 91 -0.34 19.30 -0.35
N GLU A 92 0.07 18.59 0.70
CA GLU A 92 0.21 17.13 0.72
C GLU A 92 -1.16 16.47 0.91
N ILE A 93 -2.00 17.04 1.78
CA ILE A 93 -3.40 16.63 1.91
C ILE A 93 -4.12 16.77 0.56
N ASN A 94 -3.94 17.90 -0.12
CA ASN A 94 -4.56 18.15 -1.42
C ASN A 94 -4.05 17.17 -2.49
N MET A 95 -2.76 16.80 -2.45
CA MET A 95 -2.18 15.79 -3.33
C MET A 95 -2.79 14.41 -3.09
N CYS A 96 -2.89 13.98 -1.83
CA CYS A 96 -3.56 12.73 -1.45
C CYS A 96 -4.99 12.68 -1.98
N ARG A 97 -5.81 13.70 -1.72
CA ARG A 97 -7.20 13.77 -2.21
C ARG A 97 -7.31 13.74 -3.74
N LYS A 98 -6.41 14.45 -4.43
CA LYS A 98 -6.36 14.42 -5.90
C LYS A 98 -6.15 13.01 -6.45
N ASN A 99 -5.44 12.18 -5.70
CA ASN A 99 -5.13 10.79 -6.05
C ASN A 99 -6.06 9.77 -5.39
N GLY A 100 -7.19 10.22 -4.81
CA GLY A 100 -8.20 9.37 -4.20
C GLY A 100 -7.85 8.83 -2.80
N VAL A 101 -6.83 9.39 -2.14
CA VAL A 101 -6.47 9.11 -0.75
C VAL A 101 -7.19 10.13 0.15
N ASP A 102 -8.49 9.91 0.38
CA ASP A 102 -9.35 10.88 1.07
C ASP A 102 -9.37 10.72 2.60
N ASP A 103 -9.29 9.48 3.09
CA ASP A 103 -9.41 9.13 4.51
C ASP A 103 -8.05 9.12 5.25
N ILE A 104 -7.32 10.23 5.18
CA ILE A 104 -6.02 10.37 5.87
C ILE A 104 -6.26 10.58 7.36
N ILE A 105 -5.59 9.77 8.20
CA ILE A 105 -5.57 9.93 9.66
C ILE A 105 -4.19 10.40 10.09
N GLU A 106 -4.11 11.57 10.73
CA GLU A 106 -2.88 12.09 11.34
C GLU A 106 -2.83 11.67 12.82
N ILE A 107 -1.73 11.02 13.22
CA ILE A 107 -1.44 10.65 14.63
C ILE A 107 -0.32 11.56 15.14
N LYS A 108 -0.50 12.14 16.34
CA LYS A 108 0.43 13.09 16.97
C LYS A 108 0.91 12.58 18.32
#